data_AF-A0A958LE69-F1
#
_entry.id   AF-A0A958LE69-F1
#
_cell.length_a   1.000
_cell.length_b   1.000
_cell.length_c   1.000
_cell.angle_alpha   90.00
_cell.angle_beta   90.00
_cell.angle_gamma   90.00
#
_symmetry.space_group_name_H-M   'P 1'
#
loop_
_entity.id
_entity.type
_entity.pdbx_description
1 polymer ?
#
loop_
_entity_poly.entity_id
_entity_poly.type
_entity_poly.pdbx_seq_one_letter_code
_entity_poly.pdbx_strand_id
1 'polypeptide(L)'
;MTAVFNSAARIDAFDESSFESTPSPTDIPTPNPAIARQRGNILDPGFELTLRPMRYPAFYDMYRDAIRNTWTVEEVDFSDDLADLARRLDPAERHLIQRLVAFFATGDSIVANNLVLNLYQHINAPEAR
;
A
#
# COMPACT_ATOMS: atom_id res chain seq x y z
N MET A 1 43.06 21.45 -10.57
CA MET A 1 43.14 21.92 -9.17
C MET A 1 41.92 21.34 -8.45
N THR A 2 41.89 20.02 -8.18
CA THR A 2 42.60 19.26 -7.13
C THR A 2 41.95 19.45 -5.76
N ALA A 3 41.26 18.38 -5.31
CA ALA A 3 41.07 17.80 -3.96
C ALA A 3 40.90 18.73 -2.73
N VAL A 4 40.14 18.39 -1.67
CA VAL A 4 40.44 17.30 -0.74
C VAL A 4 39.24 17.05 0.19
N PHE A 5 38.79 15.79 0.19
CA PHE A 5 38.14 15.08 1.31
C PHE A 5 39.03 15.11 2.55
N ASN A 6 38.54 15.49 3.74
CA ASN A 6 38.67 14.73 5.00
C ASN A 6 38.21 15.57 6.20
N SER A 7 37.32 15.03 7.04
CA SER A 7 37.40 15.25 8.48
C SER A 7 36.72 14.08 9.18
N ALA A 8 37.57 13.19 9.68
CA ALA A 8 37.23 11.99 10.43
C ALA A 8 36.43 12.32 11.71
N ALA A 9 35.23 11.74 11.82
CA ALA A 9 34.59 11.47 13.10
C ALA A 9 34.80 9.98 13.41
N ARG A 10 35.54 9.76 14.50
CA ARG A 10 36.05 8.52 15.04
C ARG A 10 34.89 7.63 15.49
N ILE A 11 34.81 6.42 14.93
CA ILE A 11 33.82 5.40 15.29
C ILE A 11 34.32 4.73 16.57
N ASP A 12 33.63 4.97 17.69
CA ASP A 12 33.90 4.27 18.93
C ASP A 12 33.32 2.85 18.89
N ALA A 13 34.12 1.93 19.42
CA ALA A 13 33.96 0.48 19.43
C ALA A 13 32.56 0.00 19.80
N PHE A 14 31.94 -0.76 18.88
CA PHE A 14 30.83 -1.65 19.16
C PHE A 14 31.41 -2.97 19.67
N ASP A 15 31.01 -3.39 20.87
CA ASP A 15 31.48 -4.60 21.55
C ASP A 15 31.02 -5.86 20.81
N GLU A 16 31.94 -6.46 20.04
CA GLU A 16 31.75 -7.68 19.24
C GLU A 16 31.66 -8.97 20.09
N SER A 17 31.68 -8.90 21.42
CA SER A 17 31.62 -10.10 22.28
C SER A 17 30.20 -10.64 22.52
N SER A 18 29.15 -9.96 22.04
CA SER A 18 27.75 -10.35 22.25
C SER A 18 27.17 -11.26 21.17
N PHE A 19 27.94 -11.64 20.14
CA PHE A 19 27.41 -12.33 18.96
C PHE A 19 28.16 -13.62 18.60
N GLU A 20 28.50 -14.46 19.58
CA GLU A 20 28.94 -15.83 19.28
C GLU A 20 28.35 -16.83 20.28
N SER A 21 27.12 -17.24 20.00
CA SER A 21 26.64 -18.58 20.34
C SER A 21 25.93 -19.15 19.13
N THR A 22 26.69 -19.83 18.28
CA THR A 22 26.13 -20.69 17.22
C THR A 22 25.18 -21.70 17.88
N PRO A 23 23.87 -21.72 17.56
CA PRO A 23 22.99 -22.77 18.09
C PRO A 23 23.41 -24.11 17.49
N SER A 24 23.63 -25.10 18.35
CA SER A 24 23.87 -26.49 17.98
C SER A 24 22.77 -26.99 17.03
N PRO A 25 23.07 -27.82 16.02
CA PRO A 25 22.11 -28.24 14.98
C PRO A 25 20.96 -29.13 15.49
N THR A 26 20.86 -29.33 16.81
CA THR A 26 19.80 -30.12 17.46
C THR A 26 18.67 -29.25 18.05
N ASP A 27 18.83 -27.92 18.07
CA ASP A 27 17.85 -26.98 18.64
C ASP A 27 17.02 -26.22 17.59
N ILE A 28 16.98 -26.68 16.33
CA ILE A 28 15.94 -26.22 15.40
C ILE A 28 14.66 -26.94 15.83
N PRO A 29 13.66 -26.25 16.42
CA PRO A 29 12.36 -26.89 16.61
C PRO A 29 11.89 -27.31 15.23
N THR A 30 11.77 -28.62 15.02
CA THR A 30 11.15 -29.20 13.82
C THR A 30 9.91 -28.39 13.52
N PRO A 31 9.76 -27.77 12.33
CA PRO A 31 8.59 -26.96 12.02
C PRO A 31 7.36 -27.83 12.28
N ASN A 32 6.61 -27.48 13.32
CA ASN A 32 5.49 -28.28 13.77
C ASN A 32 4.55 -28.44 12.57
N PRO A 33 4.32 -29.65 12.04
CA PRO A 33 3.56 -29.85 10.80
C PRO A 33 2.10 -29.37 10.92
N ALA A 34 1.63 -29.08 12.15
CA ALA A 34 0.37 -28.40 12.41
C ALA A 34 0.36 -26.93 11.95
N ILE A 35 1.47 -26.19 12.07
CA ILE A 35 1.56 -24.77 11.66
C ILE A 35 1.62 -24.66 10.12
N ALA A 36 2.20 -25.66 9.45
CA ALA A 36 2.24 -25.71 7.99
C ALA A 36 0.86 -26.06 7.36
N ARG A 37 -0.07 -26.62 8.14
CA ARG A 37 -1.35 -27.18 7.66
C ARG A 37 -2.49 -26.18 7.52
N GLN A 38 -2.30 -24.93 7.92
CA GLN A 38 -3.35 -23.92 7.77
C GLN A 38 -2.85 -22.74 6.95
N ARG A 39 -2.37 -23.02 5.73
CA ARG A 39 -2.38 -22.02 4.67
C ARG A 39 -3.83 -21.80 4.24
N GLY A 40 -4.63 -21.23 5.14
CA GLY A 40 -6.00 -20.81 4.85
C GLY A 40 -5.96 -19.92 3.61
N ASN A 41 -6.77 -20.28 2.63
CA ASN A 41 -6.86 -19.51 1.39
C ASN A 41 -7.30 -18.08 1.73
N ILE A 42 -6.98 -17.08 0.90
CA ILE A 42 -7.40 -15.68 1.14
C ILE A 42 -8.93 -15.52 1.31
N LEU A 43 -9.69 -16.50 0.80
CA LEU A 43 -11.14 -16.60 0.82
C LEU A 43 -11.71 -17.53 1.90
N ASP A 44 -10.86 -18.14 2.74
CA ASP A 44 -11.29 -19.10 3.76
C ASP A 44 -12.06 -18.38 4.88
N PRO A 45 -13.31 -18.75 5.19
CA PRO A 45 -14.14 -18.01 6.14
C PRO A 45 -13.52 -17.93 7.54
N GLY A 46 -13.26 -16.70 8.01
CA GLY A 46 -12.72 -16.43 9.34
C GLY A 46 -12.25 -14.98 9.47
N PHE A 47 -12.16 -14.45 10.70
CA PHE A 47 -11.65 -13.10 10.96
C PHE A 47 -10.23 -13.17 11.53
N GLU A 48 -9.22 -12.82 10.72
CA GLU A 48 -7.83 -12.70 11.18
C GLU A 48 -7.51 -11.22 11.40
N LEU A 49 -7.55 -10.77 12.65
CA LEU A 49 -7.33 -9.37 13.05
C LEU A 49 -5.87 -9.05 13.41
N THR A 50 -4.99 -10.05 13.36
CA THR A 50 -3.59 -9.94 13.75
C THR A 50 -2.70 -9.75 12.53
N LEU A 51 -2.06 -8.58 12.42
CA LEU A 51 -1.12 -8.26 11.34
C LEU A 51 0.22 -9.00 11.43
N ARG A 52 0.49 -9.71 12.53
CA ARG A 52 1.73 -10.47 12.73
C ARG A 52 1.39 -11.89 13.20
N PRO A 53 2.10 -12.92 12.69
CA PRO A 53 3.12 -12.89 11.64
C PRO A 53 2.52 -12.68 10.23
N MET A 54 3.19 -11.90 9.38
CA MET A 54 2.68 -11.58 8.04
C MET A 54 2.66 -12.79 7.11
N ARG A 55 1.58 -12.96 6.34
CA ARG A 55 1.33 -14.14 5.49
C ARG A 55 1.58 -13.86 4.00
N TYR A 56 1.36 -12.62 3.55
CA TYR A 56 1.42 -12.21 2.15
C TYR A 56 2.16 -10.86 1.98
N PRO A 57 3.49 -10.82 2.12
CA PRO A 57 4.27 -9.58 2.10
C PRO A 57 4.07 -8.74 0.83
N ALA A 58 3.78 -9.37 -0.32
CA ALA A 58 3.52 -8.65 -1.56
C ALA A 58 2.26 -7.74 -1.50
N PHE A 59 1.21 -8.14 -0.79
CA PHE A 59 0.02 -7.27 -0.62
C PHE A 59 0.35 -6.07 0.27
N TYR A 60 1.19 -6.29 1.29
CA TYR A 60 1.68 -5.20 2.13
C TYR A 60 2.51 -4.19 1.34
N ASP A 61 3.39 -4.65 0.45
CA ASP A 61 4.18 -3.77 -0.42
C ASP A 61 3.27 -2.95 -1.36
N MET A 62 2.25 -3.56 -1.96
CA MET A 62 1.25 -2.85 -2.77
C MET A 62 0.47 -1.80 -1.95
N TYR A 63 0.13 -2.10 -0.70
CA TYR A 63 -0.50 -1.14 0.20
C TYR A 63 0.43 0.04 0.54
N ARG A 64 1.72 -0.22 0.77
CA ARG A 64 2.73 0.84 0.96
C ARG A 64 2.83 1.72 -0.28
N ASP A 65 2.80 1.13 -1.47
CA ASP A 65 2.82 1.86 -2.73
C ASP A 65 1.57 2.73 -2.91
N ALA A 66 0.39 2.22 -2.56
CA ALA A 66 -0.85 2.98 -2.58
C ALA A 66 -0.82 4.21 -1.65
N ILE A 67 -0.27 4.06 -0.44
CA ILE A 67 -0.11 5.19 0.50
C ILE A 67 0.84 6.25 -0.06
N ARG A 68 1.93 5.84 -0.71
CA ARG A 68 2.85 6.80 -1.36
C ARG A 68 2.18 7.59 -2.48
N ASN A 69 1.10 7.06 -3.07
CA ASN A 69 0.33 7.70 -4.13
C ASN A 69 -0.95 8.39 -3.63
N THR A 70 -1.06 8.65 -2.33
CA THR A 70 -2.20 9.41 -1.79
C THR A 70 -1.99 10.90 -2.05
N TRP A 71 -3.01 11.56 -2.62
CA TRP A 71 -3.09 13.00 -2.85
C TRP A 71 -4.43 13.52 -2.33
N THR A 72 -4.49 14.78 -1.90
CA THR A 72 -5.74 15.44 -1.48
C THR A 72 -6.29 16.37 -2.56
N VAL A 73 -7.60 16.65 -2.51
CA VAL A 73 -8.28 17.48 -3.53
C VAL A 73 -7.73 18.90 -3.56
N GLU A 74 -7.27 19.42 -2.42
CA GLU A 74 -6.68 20.75 -2.29
C GLU A 74 -5.31 20.89 -2.96
N GLU A 75 -4.65 19.77 -3.29
CA GLU A 75 -3.39 19.77 -4.03
C GLU A 75 -3.56 20.10 -5.52
N VAL A 76 -4.79 20.06 -6.04
CA VAL A 76 -5.11 20.37 -7.45
C VAL A 76 -5.86 21.70 -7.53
N ASP A 77 -5.25 22.71 -8.16
CA ASP A 77 -5.88 24.01 -8.41
C ASP A 77 -6.70 23.96 -9.72
N PHE A 78 -7.97 24.34 -9.65
CA PHE A 78 -8.91 24.39 -10.79
C PHE A 78 -9.28 25.81 -11.20
N SER A 79 -8.65 26.84 -10.62
CA SER A 79 -9.05 28.24 -10.82
C SER A 79 -9.01 28.66 -12.29
N ASP A 80 -7.94 28.27 -13.00
CA ASP A 80 -7.74 28.57 -14.42
C ASP A 80 -8.63 27.69 -15.32
N ASP A 81 -8.79 26.41 -14.98
CA ASP A 81 -9.64 25.47 -15.73
C ASP A 81 -11.11 25.93 -15.78
N LEU A 82 -11.62 26.50 -14.68
CA LEU A 82 -12.99 27.03 -14.64
C LEU A 82 -13.18 28.24 -15.57
N ALA A 83 -12.16 29.10 -15.69
CA ALA A 83 -12.19 30.24 -16.59
C ALA A 83 -12.16 29.79 -18.06
N ASP A 84 -11.34 28.80 -18.38
CA ASP A 84 -11.23 28.22 -19.72
C ASP A 84 -12.50 27.45 -20.11
N LEU A 85 -13.10 26.70 -19.18
CA LEU A 85 -14.39 26.02 -19.37
C LEU A 85 -15.53 26.98 -19.73
N ALA A 86 -15.52 28.19 -19.16
CA ALA A 86 -16.55 29.19 -19.39
C ALA A 86 -16.33 30.00 -20.68
N ARG A 87 -15.08 30.27 -21.06
CA ARG A 87 -14.77 31.28 -22.10
C ARG A 87 -14.14 30.72 -23.38
N ARG A 88 -13.44 29.57 -23.33
CA ARG A 88 -12.67 29.05 -24.48
C ARG A 88 -13.30 27.86 -25.17
N LEU A 89 -14.19 27.13 -24.50
CA LEU A 89 -14.76 25.88 -25.02
C LEU A 89 -16.10 26.09 -25.72
N ASP A 90 -16.30 25.37 -26.82
CA ASP A 90 -17.56 25.36 -27.57
C ASP A 90 -18.69 24.72 -26.73
N PRO A 91 -19.98 25.09 -26.94
CA PRO A 91 -21.09 24.44 -26.25
C PRO A 91 -21.12 22.92 -26.37
N ALA A 92 -20.69 22.35 -27.51
CA ALA A 92 -20.63 20.91 -27.69
C ALA A 92 -19.55 20.25 -26.81
N GLU A 93 -18.38 20.87 -26.71
CA GLU A 93 -17.25 20.38 -25.89
C GLU A 93 -17.56 20.46 -24.40
N ARG A 94 -18.17 21.57 -23.97
CA ARG A 94 -18.64 21.72 -22.58
C ARG A 94 -19.66 20.66 -22.19
N HIS A 95 -20.60 20.35 -23.09
CA HIS A 95 -21.60 19.29 -22.86
C HIS A 95 -20.96 17.90 -22.74
N LEU A 96 -19.92 17.62 -23.52
CA LEU A 96 -19.14 16.39 -23.41
C LEU A 96 -18.43 16.30 -22.05
N ILE A 97 -17.72 17.36 -21.64
CA ILE A 97 -17.00 17.41 -20.35
C ILE A 97 -17.96 17.20 -19.19
N GLN A 98 -19.12 17.87 -19.20
CA GLN A 98 -20.15 17.69 -18.16
C GLN A 98 -20.65 16.24 -18.08
N ARG A 99 -20.83 15.56 -19.22
CA ARG A 99 -21.20 14.13 -19.24
C ARG A 99 -20.10 13.23 -18.72
N LEU A 100 -18.83 13.52 -19.03
CA LEU A 100 -17.70 12.76 -18.50
C LEU A 100 -17.61 12.90 -16.99
N VAL A 101 -17.73 14.11 -16.47
CA VAL A 101 -17.76 14.36 -15.01
C VAL A 101 -18.92 13.61 -14.35
N ALA A 102 -20.12 13.67 -14.92
CA ALA A 102 -21.28 12.94 -14.39
C ALA A 102 -21.08 11.40 -14.43
N PHE A 103 -20.45 10.89 -15.47
CA PHE A 103 -20.13 9.47 -15.61
C PHE A 103 -19.12 9.01 -14.55
N PHE A 104 -18.01 9.73 -14.36
CA PHE A 104 -17.02 9.37 -13.34
C PHE A 104 -17.57 9.50 -11.92
N ALA A 105 -18.29 10.58 -11.61
CA ALA A 105 -18.91 10.76 -10.29
C ALA A 105 -19.85 9.59 -9.92
N THR A 106 -20.61 9.09 -10.89
CA THR A 106 -21.50 7.93 -10.68
C THR A 106 -20.72 6.61 -10.66
N GLY A 107 -19.75 6.45 -11.57
CA GLY A 107 -18.93 5.25 -11.71
C GLY A 107 -18.12 4.94 -10.46
N ASP A 108 -17.46 5.95 -9.89
CA ASP A 108 -16.66 5.80 -8.68
C ASP A 108 -17.51 5.32 -7.49
N SER A 109 -18.74 5.82 -7.37
CA SER A 109 -19.70 5.40 -6.34
C SER A 109 -20.11 3.93 -6.49
N ILE A 110 -20.34 3.47 -7.71
CA ILE A 110 -20.71 2.07 -8.00
C ILE A 110 -19.54 1.13 -7.68
N VAL A 111 -18.32 1.51 -8.10
CA VAL A 111 -17.12 0.70 -7.85
C VAL A 111 -16.82 0.60 -6.35
N ALA A 112 -16.89 1.72 -5.62
CA ALA A 112 -16.70 1.72 -4.17
C ALA A 112 -17.74 0.85 -3.44
N ASN A 113 -19.00 0.90 -3.88
CA ASN A 113 -20.06 0.07 -3.31
C ASN A 113 -19.80 -1.42 -3.59
N ASN A 114 -19.42 -1.77 -4.82
CA ASN A 114 -19.08 -3.15 -5.17
C ASN A 114 -17.91 -3.69 -4.34
N LEU A 115 -16.88 -2.87 -4.12
CA LEU A 115 -15.73 -3.23 -3.30
C LEU A 115 -16.17 -3.60 -1.88
N VAL A 116 -16.94 -2.73 -1.23
CA VAL A 116 -17.39 -2.92 0.17
C VAL A 116 -18.38 -4.08 0.32
N LEU A 117 -19.33 -4.22 -0.60
CA LEU A 117 -20.38 -5.22 -0.46
C LEU A 117 -19.96 -6.62 -0.91
N ASN A 118 -19.12 -6.74 -1.95
CA ASN A 118 -18.77 -8.05 -2.51
C ASN A 118 -17.35 -8.47 -2.17
N LEU A 119 -16.37 -7.56 -2.26
CA LEU A 119 -14.97 -7.96 -2.07
C LEU A 119 -14.59 -8.05 -0.58
N TYR A 120 -14.96 -7.04 0.22
CA TYR A 120 -14.63 -6.98 1.65
C TYR A 120 -15.25 -8.12 2.49
N GLN A 121 -16.31 -8.77 2.00
CA GLN A 121 -16.93 -9.92 2.67
C GLN A 121 -16.16 -11.23 2.48
N HIS A 122 -15.32 -11.29 1.45
CA HIS A 122 -14.63 -12.51 1.04
C HIS A 122 -13.11 -12.44 1.25
N ILE A 123 -12.56 -11.25 1.51
CA ILE A 123 -11.15 -11.09 1.88
C ILE A 123 -10.99 -11.13 3.39
N ASN A 124 -10.32 -12.19 3.86
CA ASN A 124 -10.10 -12.41 5.30
C ASN A 124 -8.66 -12.10 5.75
N ALA A 125 -7.72 -11.98 4.82
CA ALA A 125 -6.33 -11.64 5.14
C ALA A 125 -6.20 -10.15 5.54
N PRO A 126 -5.62 -9.83 6.71
CA PRO A 126 -5.55 -8.45 7.21
C PRO A 126 -4.65 -7.53 6.36
N GLU A 127 -3.76 -8.10 5.55
CA GLU A 127 -2.86 -7.37 4.64
C GLU A 127 -3.51 -6.98 3.31
N ALA A 128 -4.64 -7.62 2.94
CA ALA A 128 -5.33 -7.43 1.66
C ALA A 128 -6.67 -6.71 1.80
N ARG A 129 -7.03 -6.31 3.02
CA ARG A 129 -8.26 -5.60 3.39
C ARG A 129 -8.01 -4.10 3.50
#